data_AF-A0A352ECW2-F1
#
_entry.id   AF-A0A352ECW2-F1
#
_cell.length_a   1.000
_cell.length_b   1.000
_cell.length_c   1.000
_cell.angle_alpha   90.00
_cell.angle_beta   90.00
_cell.angle_gamma   90.00
#
_symmetry.space_group_name_H-M   'P 1'
#
loop_
_entity.id
_entity.type
_entity.pdbx_description
1 polymer ?
#
loop_
_entity_poly.entity_id
_entity_poly.type
_entity_poly.pdbx_seq_one_letter_code
_entity_poly.pdbx_strand_id
1 'polypeptide(L)'
;MKNFLKIILFAAAFVGMSNTAEASHLAGGDIQYEYISSTGGTHKYKVIARLYRDATGIGMPASITVYACSANYSTASTTCT
;
A
#
# COMPACT_ATOMS: atom_id res chain seq x y z
N MET A 1 -29.55 26.96 -34.70
CA MET A 1 -28.51 27.53 -33.81
C MET A 1 -28.56 26.97 -32.37
N LYS A 2 -29.72 26.87 -31.70
CA LYS A 2 -29.84 26.30 -30.33
C LYS A 2 -29.22 24.91 -30.14
N ASN A 3 -29.37 24.02 -31.13
CA ASN A 3 -28.82 22.65 -31.03
C ASN A 3 -27.30 22.62 -31.20
N PHE A 4 -26.76 23.54 -32.00
CA PHE A 4 -25.32 23.69 -32.19
C PHE A 4 -24.63 24.19 -30.92
N LEU A 5 -25.24 25.17 -30.24
CA LEU A 5 -24.75 25.66 -28.95
C LEU A 5 -24.75 24.57 -27.86
N LYS A 6 -25.78 23.72 -27.83
CA LYS A 6 -25.84 22.57 -26.91
C LYS A 6 -24.73 21.56 -27.16
N ILE A 7 -24.43 21.28 -28.44
CA ILE A 7 -23.34 20.36 -28.83
C ILE A 7 -21.98 20.94 -28.39
N ILE A 8 -21.76 22.24 -28.60
CA ILE A 8 -20.53 22.92 -28.13
C ILE A 8 -20.43 22.86 -26.61
N LEU A 9 -21.50 23.16 -25.88
CA LEU A 9 -21.50 23.14 -24.42
C LEU A 9 -21.24 21.73 -23.86
N PHE A 10 -21.81 20.72 -24.53
CA PHE A 10 -21.59 19.31 -24.17
C PHE A 10 -20.15 18.89 -24.45
N ALA A 11 -19.59 19.23 -25.62
CA ALA A 11 -18.19 18.93 -25.94
C ALA A 11 -17.21 19.62 -24.97
N ALA A 12 -17.46 20.90 -24.63
CA ALA A 12 -16.66 21.65 -23.67
C ALA A 12 -16.64 21.01 -22.27
N ALA A 13 -17.74 20.37 -21.85
CA ALA A 13 -17.79 19.65 -20.57
C ALA A 13 -16.86 18.42 -20.53
N PHE A 14 -16.54 17.80 -21.67
CA PHE A 14 -15.65 16.65 -21.76
C PHE A 14 -14.16 17.02 -21.87
N VAL A 15 -13.84 18.22 -22.37
CA VAL A 15 -12.45 18.70 -22.49
C VAL A 15 -11.78 18.86 -21.11
N GLY A 16 -12.56 19.13 -20.06
CA GLY A 16 -12.06 19.25 -18.68
C GLY A 16 -11.89 17.94 -17.91
N MET A 17 -12.23 16.79 -18.50
CA MET A 17 -12.15 15.47 -17.83
C MET A 17 -10.80 14.75 -18.03
N SER A 18 -9.71 15.47 -18.29
CA SER A 18 -8.36 14.89 -18.37
C SER A 18 -7.72 14.70 -16.98
N ASN A 19 -8.47 14.15 -16.03
CA ASN A 19 -7.88 13.75 -14.75
C ASN A 19 -7.18 12.41 -14.96
N THR A 20 -5.85 12.42 -15.06
CA THR A 20 -5.06 11.20 -14.89
C THR A 20 -5.32 10.69 -13.47
N ALA A 21 -5.96 9.53 -13.34
CA ALA A 21 -6.12 8.87 -12.05
C ALA A 21 -4.75 8.33 -11.62
N GLU A 22 -3.96 9.17 -10.95
CA GLU A 22 -2.65 8.83 -10.40
C GLU A 22 -2.84 8.08 -9.08
N ALA A 23 -2.81 6.75 -9.12
CA ALA A 23 -2.72 5.92 -7.92
C ALA A 23 -1.26 5.61 -7.63
N SER A 24 -0.69 6.22 -6.60
CA SER A 24 0.69 5.94 -6.19
C SER A 24 0.72 4.94 -5.04
N HIS A 25 1.46 3.85 -5.21
CA HIS A 25 1.56 2.74 -4.26
C HIS A 25 2.95 2.09 -4.35
N LEU A 26 3.29 1.28 -3.34
CA LEU A 26 4.47 0.42 -3.42
C LEU A 26 4.20 -0.66 -4.49
N ALA A 27 5.22 -1.00 -5.28
CA ALA A 27 5.13 -2.06 -6.29
C ALA A 27 4.86 -3.43 -5.64
N GLY A 28 5.21 -3.58 -4.36
CA GLY A 28 4.88 -4.76 -3.56
C GLY A 28 5.83 -4.92 -2.38
N GLY A 29 5.94 -6.14 -1.89
CA GLY A 29 6.84 -6.50 -0.81
C GLY A 29 6.74 -7.97 -0.43
N ASP A 30 7.64 -8.42 0.44
CA ASP A 30 7.58 -9.72 1.08
C ASP A 30 7.82 -9.61 2.58
N ILE A 31 7.20 -10.51 3.33
CA ILE A 31 7.38 -10.66 4.77
C ILE A 31 8.02 -12.02 5.00
N GLN A 32 9.13 -12.01 5.74
CA GLN A 32 9.87 -13.19 6.14
C GLN A 32 9.97 -13.22 7.66
N TYR A 33 10.10 -14.41 8.21
CA TYR A 33 10.36 -14.59 9.63
C TYR A 33 11.36 -15.72 9.85
N GLU A 34 12.18 -15.55 10.88
CA GLU A 34 13.18 -16.50 11.31
C GLU A 34 12.97 -16.78 12.81
N TYR A 35 12.93 -18.07 13.17
CA TYR A 35 12.86 -18.47 14.56
C TYR A 35 14.21 -18.24 15.24
N ILE A 36 14.21 -17.52 16.37
CA ILE A 36 15.44 -17.18 17.10
C ILE A 36 15.60 -18.05 18.35
N SER A 37 14.55 -18.15 19.17
CA SER A 37 14.62 -18.89 20.45
C SER A 37 13.25 -19.13 21.05
N SER A 38 13.21 -19.96 22.10
CA SER A 38 12.06 -20.10 22.99
C SER A 38 12.53 -20.01 24.44
N THR A 39 11.77 -19.32 25.28
CA THR A 39 12.04 -19.22 26.72
C THR A 39 10.71 -19.16 27.47
N GLY A 40 10.50 -20.06 28.43
CA GLY A 40 9.29 -20.07 29.27
C GLY A 40 7.98 -20.18 28.47
N GLY A 41 7.96 -20.95 27.38
CA GLY A 41 6.78 -21.09 26.51
C GLY A 41 6.52 -19.91 25.56
N THR A 42 7.38 -18.89 25.58
CA THR A 42 7.34 -17.78 24.62
C THR A 42 8.34 -18.03 23.49
N HIS A 43 7.92 -17.86 22.25
CA HIS A 43 8.78 -17.98 21.07
C HIS A 43 9.19 -16.59 20.58
N LYS A 44 10.47 -16.43 20.22
CA LYS A 44 11.02 -15.19 19.66
C LYS A 44 11.34 -15.41 18.19
N TYR A 45 10.90 -14.47 17.37
CA TYR A 45 11.13 -14.46 15.93
C TYR A 45 11.75 -13.13 15.51
N LYS A 46 12.64 -13.18 14.51
CA LYS A 46 13.07 -12.01 13.76
C LYS A 46 12.13 -11.87 12.56
N VAL A 47 11.47 -10.73 12.44
CA VAL A 47 10.59 -10.40 11.32
C VAL A 47 11.31 -9.45 10.39
N ILE A 48 11.30 -9.76 9.10
CA ILE A 48 11.90 -8.95 8.05
C ILE A 48 10.78 -8.61 7.07
N ALA A 49 10.58 -7.32 6.81
CA ALA A 49 9.68 -6.87 5.76
C ALA A 49 10.49 -6.12 4.71
N ARG A 50 10.41 -6.56 3.46
CA ARG A 50 11.02 -5.89 2.31
C ARG A 50 9.93 -5.28 1.46
N LEU A 51 10.14 -4.04 1.05
CA LEU A 51 9.21 -3.30 0.22
C LEU A 51 9.90 -2.94 -1.10
N TYR A 52 9.13 -3.01 -2.17
CA TYR A 52 9.57 -2.70 -3.52
C TYR A 52 8.82 -1.46 -4.01
N ARG A 53 9.54 -0.53 -4.64
CA ARG A 53 8.97 0.70 -5.22
C ARG A 53 9.63 0.98 -6.57
N ASP A 54 8.90 1.67 -7.43
CA ASP A 54 9.50 2.28 -8.61
C ASP A 54 10.35 3.48 -8.21
N ALA A 55 11.46 3.70 -8.91
CA ALA A 55 12.35 4.83 -8.63
C ALA A 55 11.63 6.18 -8.66
N THR A 56 10.69 6.33 -9.61
CA THR A 56 9.86 7.53 -9.84
C THR A 56 8.53 7.53 -9.08
N GLY A 57 8.22 6.49 -8.28
CA GLY A 57 6.97 6.39 -7.51
C GLY A 57 7.00 7.12 -6.17
N ILE A 58 6.04 6.84 -5.27
CA ILE A 58 6.05 7.35 -3.87
C ILE A 58 7.36 7.08 -3.15
N GLY A 59 7.72 7.89 -2.15
CA GLY A 59 8.88 7.61 -1.30
C GLY A 59 8.74 6.30 -0.51
N MET A 60 9.87 5.65 -0.21
CA MET A 60 9.89 4.48 0.67
C MET A 60 9.53 4.92 2.10
N PRO A 61 8.55 4.29 2.76
CA PRO A 61 8.27 4.58 4.17
C PRO A 61 9.46 4.22 5.05
N ALA A 62 9.67 4.99 6.12
CA ALA A 62 10.75 4.75 7.09
C ALA A 62 10.51 3.51 7.96
N SER A 63 9.28 3.01 8.02
CA SER A 63 8.91 1.82 8.78
C SER A 63 7.56 1.28 8.34
N ILE A 64 7.31 0.00 8.58
CA ILE A 64 6.00 -0.62 8.45
C ILE A 64 5.67 -1.50 9.65
N THR A 65 4.38 -1.61 9.96
CA THR A 65 3.90 -2.51 11.02
C THR A 65 3.43 -3.82 10.41
N VAL A 66 4.02 -4.92 10.87
CA VAL A 66 3.60 -6.28 10.52
C VAL A 66 2.69 -6.80 11.62
N TYR A 67 1.54 -7.36 11.23
CA TYR A 67 0.57 -7.96 12.16
C TYR A 67 0.56 -9.48 11.98
N ALA A 68 0.66 -10.20 13.09
CA ALA A 68 0.47 -11.64 13.15
C ALA A 68 -0.90 -11.92 13.77
N CYS A 69 -1.82 -12.46 12.97
CA CYS A 69 -3.20 -12.73 13.37
C CYS A 69 -3.45 -14.25 13.36
N SER A 70 -4.20 -14.75 14.35
CA SER A 70 -4.64 -16.13 14.40
C SER A 70 -6.04 -16.20 15.00
N ALA A 71 -6.85 -17.19 14.59
CA ALA A 71 -8.15 -17.44 15.21
C ALA A 71 -8.02 -17.87 16.69
N ASN A 72 -6.90 -18.46 17.07
CA ASN A 72 -6.68 -19.05 18.40
C ASN A 72 -5.77 -18.22 19.31
N TYR A 73 -5.23 -17.10 18.81
CA TYR A 73 -4.30 -16.26 19.56
C TYR A 73 -4.61 -14.78 19.32
N SER A 74 -4.35 -13.94 20.34
CA SER A 74 -4.45 -12.49 20.20
C SER A 74 -3.53 -11.97 19.11
N THR A 75 -4.00 -10.99 18.34
CA THR A 75 -3.16 -10.29 17.35
C THR A 75 -1.91 -9.71 18.01
N ALA A 76 -0.75 -10.03 17.45
CA ALA A 76 0.52 -9.42 17.81
C ALA A 76 1.01 -8.54 16.66
N SER A 77 1.88 -7.57 16.95
CA SER A 77 2.48 -6.73 15.94
C SER A 77 3.93 -6.35 16.26
N THR A 78 4.67 -5.97 15.22
CA THR A 78 6.02 -5.42 15.34
C THR A 78 6.26 -4.41 14.23
N THR A 79 7.12 -3.44 14.49
CA THR A 79 7.52 -2.43 13.51
C THR A 79 8.87 -2.81 12.91
N CYS A 80 8.89 -3.00 11.60
CA CYS A 80 10.10 -3.15 10.81
C CYS A 80 10.53 -1.77 10.30
N THR A 81 11.80 -1.45 10.46
CA THR A 81 12.45 -0.22 10.00
C THR A 81 13.49 -0.53 8.94
#